data_AF-A0A1J4L084-F1
#
_entry.id   AF-A0A1J4L084-F1
#
_cell.length_a   1.000
_cell.length_b   1.000
_cell.length_c   1.000
_cell.angle_alpha   90.00
_cell.angle_beta   90.00
_cell.angle_gamma   90.00
#
_symmetry.space_group_name_H-M   'P 1'
#
loop_
_entity.id
_entity.type
_entity.pdbx_description
1 polymer ?
#
loop_
_entity_poly.entity_id
_entity_poly.type
_entity_poly.pdbx_seq_one_letter_code
_entity_poly.pdbx_strand_id
1 'polypeptide(L)'
;MGCAKCCTGMCFMMLTLCTLGVTLAILIFATIIYSKIRTVNETLFIVIIIALCVTALIFIFGLYASCCGKKCSKGVLSMIYLIYAIALGACGVLILIYKNKLVGMLEDVYNKGKLSSDDISSIEEFFKCSFENKTELVLLNETDDGCFNKFEDYVKKYGLIIGIVLLVIFVLLMFGVIMSCRLACKKEDISSGSKQEQNNSQITSPLTYGW
;
A
#
# COMPACT_ATOMS: atom_id res chain seq x y z
N MET A 1 13.28 -29.53 -15.65
CA MET A 1 12.17 -29.02 -14.80
C MET A 1 12.56 -27.95 -13.75
N GLY A 2 13.83 -27.52 -13.64
CA GLY A 2 14.25 -26.50 -12.65
C GLY A 2 13.96 -25.04 -13.03
N CYS A 3 14.05 -24.67 -14.31
CA CYS A 3 13.93 -23.29 -14.77
C CYS A 3 12.53 -22.67 -14.57
N ALA A 4 11.47 -23.43 -14.82
CA ALA A 4 10.09 -22.92 -14.69
C ALA A 4 9.75 -22.54 -13.23
N LYS A 5 10.27 -23.28 -12.24
CA LYS A 5 10.02 -23.00 -10.80
C LYS A 5 10.76 -21.75 -10.31
N CYS A 6 11.94 -21.45 -10.86
CA CYS A 6 12.66 -20.21 -10.54
C CYS A 6 12.02 -18.98 -11.21
N CYS A 7 11.55 -19.13 -12.46
CA CYS A 7 10.97 -18.02 -13.23
C CYS A 7 9.67 -17.50 -12.59
N THR A 8 8.82 -18.40 -12.08
CA THR A 8 7.60 -18.02 -11.36
C THR A 8 7.89 -17.28 -10.04
N GLY A 9 8.95 -17.68 -9.32
CA GLY A 9 9.36 -17.03 -8.08
C GLY A 9 9.86 -15.60 -8.31
N MET A 10 10.66 -15.38 -9.36
CA MET A 10 11.10 -14.05 -9.76
C MET A 10 9.93 -13.16 -10.20
N CYS A 11 8.97 -13.69 -10.96
CA CYS A 11 7.81 -12.90 -11.39
C CYS A 11 6.96 -12.43 -10.19
N PHE A 12 6.77 -13.29 -9.19
CA PHE A 12 6.07 -12.92 -7.97
C PHE A 12 6.86 -11.88 -7.16
N MET A 13 8.18 -12.04 -7.04
CA MET A 13 9.04 -11.07 -6.38
C MET A 13 9.03 -9.70 -7.06
N MET A 14 9.09 -9.65 -8.39
CA MET A 14 8.99 -8.39 -9.13
C MET A 14 7.63 -7.73 -8.94
N LEU A 15 6.55 -8.52 -8.97
CA LEU A 15 5.20 -8.01 -8.75
C LEU A 15 5.05 -7.45 -7.34
N THR A 16 5.49 -8.18 -6.30
CA THR A 16 5.42 -7.69 -4.91
C THR A 16 6.28 -6.45 -4.69
N LEU A 17 7.48 -6.41 -5.28
CA LEU A 17 8.39 -5.28 -5.16
C LEU A 17 7.83 -4.03 -5.84
N CYS A 18 7.23 -4.18 -7.03
CA CYS A 18 6.51 -3.09 -7.69
C CYS A 18 5.28 -2.65 -6.91
N THR A 19 4.38 -3.57 -6.51
CA THR A 19 3.12 -3.20 -5.86
C THR A 19 3.36 -2.58 -4.48
N LEU A 20 4.23 -3.17 -3.66
CA LEU A 20 4.52 -2.64 -2.33
C LEU A 20 5.45 -1.44 -2.37
N GLY A 21 6.37 -1.38 -3.32
CA GLY A 21 7.22 -0.21 -3.53
C GLY A 21 6.38 1.02 -3.93
N VAL A 22 5.42 0.84 -4.84
CA VAL A 22 4.49 1.92 -5.23
C VAL A 22 3.60 2.32 -4.06
N THR A 23 3.04 1.38 -3.28
CA THR A 23 2.21 1.75 -2.13
C THR A 23 3.02 2.46 -1.04
N LEU A 24 4.27 2.04 -0.77
CA LEU A 24 5.18 2.76 0.13
C LEU A 24 5.45 4.18 -0.36
N ALA A 25 5.76 4.35 -1.65
CA ALA A 25 6.01 5.67 -2.24
C ALA A 25 4.78 6.59 -2.09
N ILE A 26 3.58 6.06 -2.34
CA ILE A 26 2.32 6.80 -2.16
C ILE A 26 2.10 7.16 -0.68
N LEU A 27 2.36 6.23 0.26
CA LEU A 27 2.20 6.50 1.69
C LEU A 27 3.22 7.53 2.20
N ILE A 28 4.46 7.49 1.72
CA ILE A 28 5.48 8.50 2.04
C ILE A 28 5.03 9.87 1.51
N PHE A 29 4.60 9.94 0.25
CA PHE A 29 4.09 11.17 -0.35
C PHE A 29 2.88 11.72 0.42
N ALA A 30 1.93 10.85 0.77
CA ALA A 30 0.78 11.21 1.59
C ALA A 30 1.22 11.72 2.96
N THR A 31 2.20 11.08 3.61
CA THR A 31 2.72 11.52 4.91
C THR A 31 3.36 12.91 4.83
N ILE A 32 4.11 13.19 3.76
CA ILE A 32 4.71 14.52 3.53
C ILE A 32 3.62 15.59 3.40
N ILE A 33 2.58 15.35 2.58
CA ILE A 33 1.47 16.31 2.43
C ILE A 33 0.71 16.46 3.76
N TYR A 34 0.36 15.36 4.42
CA TYR A 34 -0.41 15.41 5.66
C TYR A 34 0.38 16.01 6.84
N SER A 35 1.71 15.88 6.85
CA SER A 35 2.55 16.54 7.86
C SER A 35 2.45 18.07 7.83
N LYS A 36 2.08 18.64 6.67
CA LYS A 36 1.83 20.07 6.49
C LYS A 36 0.43 20.51 6.92
N ILE A 37 -0.49 19.58 7.13
CA ILE A 37 -1.91 19.82 7.46
C ILE A 37 -2.25 19.10 8.79
N ARG A 38 -1.23 18.89 9.64
CA ARG A 38 -1.29 17.97 10.80
C ARG A 38 -2.39 18.33 11.80
N THR A 39 -2.74 19.60 11.91
CA THR A 39 -3.72 20.13 12.87
C THR A 39 -5.17 19.90 12.47
N VAL A 40 -5.46 19.62 11.19
CA VAL A 40 -6.84 19.41 10.73
C VAL A 40 -7.40 18.10 11.26
N ASN A 41 -6.56 17.07 11.39
CA ASN A 41 -6.96 15.79 11.98
C ASN A 41 -5.75 14.94 12.44
N GLU A 42 -5.31 15.13 13.68
CA GLU A 42 -4.20 14.37 14.27
C GLU A 42 -4.43 12.84 14.17
N THR A 43 -5.68 12.41 14.27
CA THR A 43 -6.06 11.01 14.16
C THR A 43 -5.75 10.45 12.78
N LEU A 44 -6.03 11.19 11.69
CA LEU A 44 -5.72 10.73 10.33
C LEU A 44 -4.21 10.64 10.11
N PHE A 45 -3.45 11.61 10.62
CA PHE A 45 -1.98 11.58 10.51
C PHE A 45 -1.38 10.37 11.22
N ILE A 46 -1.83 10.08 12.44
CA ILE A 46 -1.42 8.88 13.20
C ILE A 46 -1.77 7.60 12.44
N VAL A 47 -2.98 7.51 11.87
CA VAL A 47 -3.41 6.35 11.09
C VAL A 47 -2.52 6.13 9.85
N ILE A 48 -2.16 7.21 9.14
CA ILE A 48 -1.27 7.13 7.97
C ILE A 48 0.12 6.63 8.36
N ILE A 49 0.68 7.13 9.47
CA ILE A 49 1.99 6.68 9.97
C ILE A 49 1.95 5.18 10.33
N ILE A 50 0.91 4.74 11.05
CA ILE A 50 0.76 3.33 11.40
C ILE A 50 0.66 2.48 10.13
N ALA A 51 -0.10 2.91 9.13
CA ALA A 51 -0.22 2.22 7.85
C ALA A 51 1.12 2.15 7.08
N LEU A 52 1.92 3.21 7.14
CA LEU A 52 3.28 3.25 6.57
C LEU A 52 4.20 2.23 7.25
N CYS A 53 4.20 2.18 8.58
CA CYS A 53 4.98 1.21 9.34
C CYS A 53 4.56 -0.24 9.04
N VAL A 54 3.26 -0.53 9.02
CA VAL A 54 2.75 -1.88 8.70
C VAL A 54 3.14 -2.27 7.27
N THR A 55 3.00 -1.35 6.31
CA THR A 55 3.38 -1.62 4.91
C THR A 55 4.89 -1.87 4.78
N ALA A 56 5.72 -1.10 5.48
CA ALA A 56 7.17 -1.29 5.49
C ALA A 56 7.57 -2.66 6.07
N LEU A 57 6.93 -3.11 7.15
CA LEU A 57 7.17 -4.44 7.72
C LEU A 57 6.79 -5.54 6.72
N ILE A 58 5.60 -5.45 6.11
CA ILE A 58 5.14 -6.43 5.10
C ILE A 58 6.10 -6.46 3.90
N PHE A 59 6.65 -5.31 3.50
CA PHE A 59 7.64 -5.22 2.45
C PHE A 59 8.93 -5.99 2.78
N ILE A 60 9.48 -5.77 3.97
CA ILE A 60 10.70 -6.47 4.43
C ILE A 60 10.44 -7.98 4.54
N PHE A 61 9.30 -8.39 5.11
CA PHE A 61 8.92 -9.81 5.17
C PHE A 61 8.71 -10.40 3.78
N GLY A 62 8.16 -9.63 2.84
CA GLY A 62 8.01 -10.00 1.43
C GLY A 62 9.34 -10.29 0.76
N LEU A 63 10.32 -9.40 0.93
CA LEU A 63 11.67 -9.59 0.41
C LEU A 63 12.36 -10.79 1.05
N TYR A 64 12.28 -10.91 2.38
CA TYR A 64 12.89 -12.02 3.12
C TYR A 64 12.33 -13.39 2.68
N ALA A 65 11.01 -13.53 2.62
CA ALA A 65 10.36 -14.77 2.21
C ALA A 65 10.59 -15.10 0.72
N SER A 66 10.84 -14.08 -0.12
CA SER A 66 11.20 -14.27 -1.52
C SER A 66 12.63 -14.84 -1.68
N CYS A 67 13.60 -14.33 -0.90
CA CYS A 67 15.00 -14.74 -1.00
C CYS A 67 15.34 -16.03 -0.22
N CYS A 68 14.87 -16.16 1.02
CA CYS A 68 15.35 -17.19 1.97
C CYS A 68 14.23 -18.09 2.52
N GLY A 69 12.99 -17.94 2.05
CA GLY A 69 11.83 -18.60 2.63
C GLY A 69 11.73 -20.11 2.34
N LYS A 70 11.65 -20.92 3.41
CA LYS A 70 11.22 -22.35 3.33
C LYS A 70 9.79 -22.44 2.77
N LYS A 71 9.41 -23.60 2.20
CA LYS A 71 8.09 -23.82 1.55
C LYS A 71 6.89 -23.34 2.38
N CYS A 72 6.87 -23.57 3.70
CA CYS A 72 5.79 -23.10 4.58
C CYS A 72 5.70 -21.56 4.70
N SER A 73 6.83 -20.85 4.71
CA SER A 73 6.83 -19.39 4.85
C SER A 73 6.19 -18.69 3.65
N LYS A 74 6.24 -19.31 2.46
CA LYS A 74 5.61 -18.78 1.24
C LYS A 74 4.08 -18.83 1.31
N GLY A 75 3.52 -19.87 1.94
CA GLY A 75 2.07 -19.99 2.15
C GLY A 75 1.53 -18.95 3.12
N VAL A 76 2.20 -18.79 4.28
CA VAL A 76 1.84 -17.77 5.28
C VAL A 76 1.95 -16.36 4.69
N LEU A 77 3.01 -16.09 3.92
CA LEU A 77 3.17 -14.81 3.23
C LEU A 77 1.99 -14.56 2.28
N SER A 78 1.60 -15.54 1.46
CA SER A 78 0.45 -15.39 0.54
C SER A 78 -0.84 -15.03 1.26
N MET A 79 -1.06 -15.56 2.46
CA MET A 79 -2.23 -15.24 3.29
C MET A 79 -2.18 -13.78 3.78
N ILE A 80 -1.04 -13.35 4.33
CA ILE A 80 -0.84 -11.96 4.78
C ILE A 80 -1.06 -10.97 3.64
N TYR A 81 -0.54 -11.28 2.44
CA TYR A 81 -0.74 -10.44 1.25
C TYR A 81 -2.20 -10.36 0.82
N LEU A 82 -2.98 -11.44 0.99
CA LEU A 82 -4.41 -11.44 0.68
C LEU A 82 -5.16 -10.48 1.63
N ILE A 83 -4.91 -10.55 2.93
CA ILE A 83 -5.49 -9.63 3.91
C ILE A 83 -5.09 -8.19 3.58
N TYR A 84 -3.81 -7.97 3.29
CA TYR A 84 -3.30 -6.65 2.91
C TYR A 84 -3.94 -6.12 1.63
N ALA A 85 -4.14 -6.96 0.62
CA ALA A 85 -4.82 -6.59 -0.62
C ALA A 85 -6.26 -6.15 -0.35
N ILE A 86 -7.02 -6.89 0.47
CA ILE A 86 -8.39 -6.51 0.86
C ILE A 86 -8.38 -5.15 1.57
N ALA A 87 -7.45 -4.94 2.51
CA ALA A 87 -7.30 -3.66 3.20
C ALA A 87 -6.99 -2.50 2.23
N LEU A 88 -6.08 -2.70 1.26
CA LEU A 88 -5.80 -1.71 0.22
C LEU A 88 -7.01 -1.43 -0.67
N GLY A 89 -7.76 -2.47 -1.05
CA GLY A 89 -8.99 -2.32 -1.82
C GLY A 89 -10.03 -1.49 -1.08
N ALA A 90 -10.23 -1.79 0.21
CA ALA A 90 -11.13 -1.02 1.08
C ALA A 90 -10.68 0.44 1.21
N CYS A 91 -9.38 0.69 1.42
CA CYS A 91 -8.82 2.05 1.46
C CYS A 91 -9.00 2.80 0.14
N GLY A 92 -8.78 2.15 -1.00
CA GLY A 92 -8.98 2.76 -2.33
C GLY A 92 -10.44 3.19 -2.55
N VAL A 93 -11.38 2.33 -2.20
CA VAL A 93 -12.82 2.64 -2.27
C VAL A 93 -13.20 3.76 -1.29
N LEU A 94 -12.69 3.72 -0.05
CA LEU A 94 -12.93 4.76 0.95
C LEU A 94 -12.43 6.12 0.46
N ILE A 95 -11.22 6.21 -0.10
CA ILE A 95 -10.68 7.46 -0.64
C ILE A 95 -11.57 8.01 -1.76
N LEU A 96 -12.05 7.15 -2.66
CA LEU A 96 -12.94 7.57 -3.76
C LEU A 96 -14.28 8.13 -3.26
N ILE A 97 -14.81 7.59 -2.16
CA ILE A 97 -16.06 8.06 -1.53
C ILE A 97 -15.82 9.33 -0.70
N TYR A 98 -14.75 9.36 0.10
CA TYR A 98 -14.47 10.44 1.04
C TYR A 98 -13.85 11.69 0.42
N LYS A 99 -13.35 11.63 -0.83
CA LYS A 99 -12.75 12.81 -1.49
C LYS A 99 -13.65 14.05 -1.48
N ASN A 100 -14.97 13.86 -1.65
CA ASN A 100 -15.94 14.97 -1.63
C ASN A 100 -16.17 15.49 -0.20
N LYS A 101 -15.99 14.64 0.83
CA LYS A 101 -16.15 15.04 2.24
C LYS A 101 -14.90 15.73 2.81
N LEU A 102 -13.72 15.47 2.25
CA LEU A 102 -12.47 16.09 2.71
C LEU A 102 -12.49 17.62 2.55
N VAL A 103 -13.07 18.12 1.47
CA VAL A 103 -13.22 19.56 1.22
C VAL A 103 -14.11 20.19 2.28
N GLY A 104 -15.28 19.61 2.54
CA GLY A 104 -16.19 20.11 3.58
C GLY A 104 -15.61 20.03 5.00
N MET A 105 -14.81 19.01 5.31
CA MET A 105 -14.10 18.95 6.60
C MET A 105 -13.03 20.04 6.73
N LEU A 106 -12.31 20.36 5.65
CA LEU A 106 -11.32 21.44 5.67
C LEU A 106 -12.00 22.81 5.90
N GLU A 107 -13.08 23.08 5.16
CA GLU A 107 -13.87 24.30 5.28
C GLU A 107 -14.43 24.47 6.69
N ASP A 108 -14.99 23.40 7.27
CA ASP A 108 -15.50 23.40 8.64
C ASP A 108 -14.42 23.72 9.70
N VAL A 109 -13.21 23.16 9.53
CA VAL A 109 -12.11 23.37 10.49
C VAL A 109 -11.54 24.79 10.36
N TYR A 110 -11.47 25.32 9.13
CA TYR A 110 -11.09 26.71 8.87
C TYR A 110 -12.09 27.70 9.47
N ASN A 111 -13.38 27.53 9.19
CA ASN A 111 -14.43 28.41 9.70
C ASN A 111 -14.56 28.36 11.24
N LYS A 112 -14.16 27.26 11.87
CA LYS A 112 -14.09 27.12 13.33
C LYS A 112 -12.83 27.73 13.95
N GLY A 113 -11.93 28.31 13.16
CA GLY A 113 -10.68 28.90 13.64
C GLY A 113 -9.74 27.89 14.29
N LYS A 114 -9.84 26.61 13.92
CA LYS A 114 -9.03 25.53 14.50
C LYS A 114 -7.69 25.31 13.79
N LEU A 115 -7.48 25.93 12.62
CA LEU A 115 -6.17 25.92 11.97
C LEU A 115 -5.23 26.94 12.63
N SER A 116 -3.97 26.54 12.83
CA SER A 116 -2.93 27.49 13.21
C SER A 116 -2.59 28.41 12.03
N SER A 117 -2.10 29.61 12.30
CA SER A 117 -1.57 30.52 11.28
C SER A 117 -0.45 29.89 10.44
N ASP A 118 0.33 28.98 11.06
CA ASP A 118 1.41 28.24 10.40
C ASP A 118 0.88 27.21 9.39
N ASP A 119 -0.29 26.62 9.66
CA ASP A 119 -0.93 25.68 8.75
C ASP A 119 -1.57 26.41 7.57
N ILE A 120 -2.21 27.55 7.84
CA ILE A 120 -2.81 28.41 6.81
C ILE A 120 -1.72 28.84 5.82
N SER A 121 -0.63 29.42 6.32
CA SER A 121 0.49 29.85 5.47
C SER A 121 1.14 28.70 4.69
N SER A 122 1.25 27.51 5.29
CA SER A 122 1.76 26.31 4.59
C SER A 122 0.85 25.85 3.45
N ILE A 123 -0.47 25.93 3.65
CA ILE A 123 -1.46 25.58 2.61
C ILE A 123 -1.43 26.64 1.50
N GLU A 124 -1.38 27.92 1.85
CA GLU A 124 -1.27 29.02 0.90
C GLU A 124 -0.02 28.93 0.03
N GLU A 125 1.13 28.61 0.62
CA GLU A 125 2.40 28.41 -0.10
C GLU A 125 2.33 27.18 -1.03
N PHE A 126 1.75 26.07 -0.56
CA PHE A 126 1.67 24.83 -1.33
C PHE A 126 0.72 24.96 -2.54
N PHE A 127 -0.45 25.56 -2.34
CA PHE A 127 -1.47 25.72 -3.38
C PHE A 127 -1.34 27.04 -4.16
N LYS A 128 -0.41 27.92 -3.75
CA LYS A 128 -0.24 29.27 -4.30
C LYS A 128 -1.57 30.01 -4.36
N CYS A 129 -2.25 30.08 -3.22
CA CYS A 129 -3.51 30.81 -3.04
C CYS A 129 -3.52 31.53 -1.71
N SER A 130 -4.50 32.42 -1.50
CA SER A 130 -4.72 33.08 -0.22
C SER A 130 -6.14 32.84 0.27
N PHE A 131 -6.28 32.65 1.59
CA PHE A 131 -7.56 32.57 2.28
C PHE A 131 -8.09 33.94 2.71
N GLU A 132 -7.32 35.02 2.52
CA GLU A 132 -7.68 36.35 3.03
C GLU A 132 -9.00 36.89 2.47
N ASN A 133 -9.79 37.46 3.38
CA ASN A 133 -11.05 38.11 3.09
C ASN A 133 -10.76 39.37 2.26
N LYS A 134 -11.44 39.50 1.12
CA LYS A 134 -11.38 40.65 0.20
C LYS A 134 -11.47 41.98 0.97
N THR A 135 -10.33 42.57 1.35
CA THR A 135 -10.22 44.01 1.54
C THR A 135 -10.12 44.61 0.14
N GLU A 136 -11.29 44.91 -0.45
CA GLU A 136 -11.66 45.85 -1.53
C GLU A 136 -10.68 46.27 -2.67
N LEU A 137 -9.44 45.79 -2.73
CA LEU A 137 -8.37 46.31 -3.61
C LEU A 137 -7.77 45.23 -4.54
N VAL A 138 -8.14 43.95 -4.37
CA VAL A 138 -7.73 42.84 -5.26
C VAL A 138 -8.83 42.54 -6.28
N LEU A 139 -9.37 43.58 -6.92
CA LEU A 139 -10.44 43.48 -7.93
C LEU A 139 -9.90 43.68 -9.37
N LEU A 140 -8.57 43.71 -9.54
CA LEU A 140 -7.93 43.98 -10.84
C LEU A 140 -7.08 42.84 -11.41
N ASN A 141 -6.92 41.73 -10.69
CA ASN A 141 -6.38 40.50 -11.30
C ASN A 141 -7.50 39.47 -11.38
N GLU A 142 -8.08 39.37 -12.58
CA GLU A 142 -8.96 38.28 -12.97
C GLU A 142 -8.30 36.93 -12.66
N THR A 143 -9.09 35.94 -12.21
CA THR A 143 -8.76 34.51 -12.08
C THR A 143 -8.05 33.97 -10.82
N ASP A 144 -8.12 34.65 -9.66
CA ASP A 144 -7.78 33.96 -8.40
C ASP A 144 -8.98 33.12 -7.91
N ASP A 145 -9.04 31.87 -8.40
CA ASP A 145 -9.89 30.84 -7.79
C ASP A 145 -9.53 30.72 -6.31
N GLY A 146 -10.53 30.87 -5.44
CA GLY A 146 -10.34 30.84 -3.99
C GLY A 146 -9.58 29.59 -3.53
N CYS A 147 -8.83 29.69 -2.43
CA CYS A 147 -7.93 28.61 -1.99
C CYS A 147 -8.68 27.27 -1.76
N PHE A 148 -9.95 27.33 -1.37
CA PHE A 148 -10.85 26.17 -1.31
C PHE A 148 -11.15 25.54 -2.68
N ASN A 149 -11.33 26.32 -3.74
CA ASN A 149 -11.55 25.79 -5.09
C ASN A 149 -10.30 25.08 -5.61
N LYS A 150 -9.09 25.67 -5.41
CA LYS A 150 -7.82 25.00 -5.77
C LYS A 150 -7.62 23.72 -4.98
N PHE A 151 -7.96 23.72 -3.69
CA PHE A 151 -7.91 22.53 -2.86
C PHE A 151 -8.92 21.47 -3.31
N GLU A 152 -10.17 21.85 -3.61
CA GLU A 152 -11.20 20.95 -4.13
C GLU A 152 -10.74 20.30 -5.44
N ASP A 153 -10.26 21.10 -6.39
CA ASP A 153 -9.76 20.60 -7.67
C ASP A 153 -8.58 19.65 -7.50
N TYR A 154 -7.68 19.97 -6.57
CA TYR A 154 -6.57 19.10 -6.22
C TYR A 154 -7.05 17.77 -5.63
N VAL A 155 -7.88 17.79 -4.59
CA VAL A 155 -8.41 16.58 -3.94
C VAL A 155 -9.25 15.75 -4.92
N LYS A 156 -10.00 16.40 -5.81
CA LYS A 156 -10.83 15.73 -6.81
C LYS A 156 -9.99 15.06 -7.89
N LYS A 157 -8.96 15.73 -8.42
CA LYS A 157 -8.04 15.16 -9.42
C LYS A 157 -7.13 14.10 -8.81
N TYR A 158 -6.35 14.46 -7.79
CA TYR A 158 -5.38 13.55 -7.18
C TYR A 158 -6.06 12.43 -6.40
N GLY A 159 -7.16 12.68 -5.70
CA GLY A 159 -7.92 11.63 -5.01
C GLY A 159 -8.51 10.61 -5.98
N LEU A 160 -8.95 11.04 -7.17
CA LEU A 160 -9.39 10.13 -8.23
C LEU A 160 -8.21 9.31 -8.78
N ILE A 161 -7.09 9.96 -9.10
CA ILE A 161 -5.89 9.28 -9.62
C ILE A 161 -5.38 8.25 -8.62
N ILE A 162 -5.18 8.65 -7.36
CA ILE A 162 -4.70 7.78 -6.28
C ILE A 162 -5.67 6.62 -6.04
N GLY A 163 -6.98 6.88 -6.01
CA GLY A 163 -8.00 5.85 -5.83
C GLY A 163 -7.99 4.81 -6.96
N ILE A 164 -7.88 5.25 -8.22
CA ILE A 164 -7.77 4.35 -9.37
C ILE A 164 -6.47 3.54 -9.30
N VAL A 165 -5.33 4.18 -9.00
CA VAL A 165 -4.03 3.49 -8.89
C VAL A 165 -4.08 2.41 -7.81
N LEU A 166 -4.67 2.70 -6.64
CA LEU A 166 -4.87 1.72 -5.56
C LEU A 166 -5.75 0.55 -6.01
N LEU A 167 -6.82 0.80 -6.76
CA LEU A 167 -7.68 -0.26 -7.30
C LEU A 167 -6.95 -1.13 -8.33
N VAL A 168 -6.15 -0.54 -9.21
CA VAL A 168 -5.33 -1.30 -10.16
C VAL A 168 -4.33 -2.19 -9.43
N ILE A 169 -3.67 -1.66 -8.39
CA ILE A 169 -2.76 -2.44 -7.53
C ILE A 169 -3.50 -3.59 -6.86
N PHE A 170 -4.71 -3.35 -6.34
CA PHE A 170 -5.55 -4.39 -5.76
C PHE A 170 -5.85 -5.53 -6.74
N VAL A 171 -6.24 -5.21 -7.97
CA VAL A 171 -6.50 -6.22 -9.02
C VAL A 171 -5.24 -7.01 -9.37
N LEU A 172 -4.08 -6.33 -9.48
CA LEU A 172 -2.80 -6.99 -9.73
C LEU A 172 -2.41 -7.95 -8.60
N LEU A 173 -2.61 -7.55 -7.35
CA LEU A 173 -2.37 -8.41 -6.18
C LEU A 173 -3.29 -9.64 -6.19
N MET A 174 -4.59 -9.45 -6.47
CA MET A 174 -5.54 -10.55 -6.59
C MET A 174 -5.16 -11.54 -7.70
N PHE A 175 -4.73 -11.03 -8.85
CA PHE A 175 -4.23 -11.87 -9.94
C PHE A 175 -2.99 -12.67 -9.52
N GLY A 176 -2.06 -12.03 -8.81
CA GLY A 176 -0.88 -12.69 -8.24
C GLY A 176 -1.22 -13.83 -7.28
N VAL A 177 -2.22 -13.62 -6.41
CA VAL A 177 -2.72 -14.65 -5.48
C VAL A 177 -3.36 -15.82 -6.23
N ILE A 178 -4.23 -15.54 -7.21
CA ILE A 178 -4.90 -16.58 -8.02
C ILE A 178 -3.88 -17.44 -8.76
N MET A 179 -2.88 -16.80 -9.38
CA MET A 179 -1.80 -17.51 -10.06
C MET A 179 -1.00 -18.38 -9.07
N SER A 180 -0.69 -17.85 -7.89
CA SER A 180 0.01 -18.58 -6.84
C SER A 180 -0.77 -19.81 -6.36
N CYS A 181 -2.09 -19.68 -6.16
CA CYS A 181 -2.96 -20.80 -5.81
C CYS A 181 -3.01 -21.86 -6.91
N ARG A 182 -3.20 -21.47 -8.18
CA ARG A 182 -3.22 -22.43 -9.30
C ARG A 182 -1.90 -23.20 -9.43
N LEU A 183 -0.77 -22.54 -9.19
CA LEU A 183 0.56 -23.15 -9.20
C LEU A 183 0.79 -24.08 -8.00
N ALA A 184 0.19 -23.79 -6.85
CA ALA A 184 0.21 -24.68 -5.69
C ALA A 184 -0.64 -25.94 -5.92
N CYS A 185 -1.86 -25.79 -6.47
CA CYS A 185 -2.76 -26.92 -6.73
C CYS A 185 -2.28 -27.84 -7.86
N LYS A 186 -1.61 -27.32 -8.90
CA LYS A 186 -1.08 -28.14 -10.02
C LYS A 186 0.03 -29.13 -9.63
N LYS A 187 0.53 -29.07 -8.39
CA LYS A 187 1.67 -29.89 -7.94
C LYS A 187 1.29 -31.30 -7.49
N GLU A 188 0.00 -31.63 -7.37
CA GLU A 188 -0.44 -32.92 -6.84
C GLU A 188 -0.74 -33.98 -7.91
N ASP A 189 -0.96 -33.61 -9.18
CA ASP A 189 -1.35 -34.58 -10.22
C ASP A 189 -0.19 -35.41 -10.82
N ILE A 190 1.07 -35.15 -10.44
CA ILE A 190 2.24 -35.91 -10.93
C ILE A 190 2.82 -36.84 -9.85
N SER A 191 2.33 -36.78 -8.60
CA SER A 191 2.83 -37.62 -7.50
C SER A 191 1.89 -38.71 -7.01
N SER A 192 0.78 -38.97 -7.71
CA SER A 192 -0.04 -40.18 -7.51
C SER A 192 0.53 -41.41 -8.23
N GLY A 193 1.85 -41.46 -8.41
CA GLY A 193 2.54 -42.52 -9.17
C GLY A 193 3.99 -42.77 -8.78
N SER A 194 4.48 -42.28 -7.64
CA SER A 194 5.79 -42.69 -7.11
C SER A 194 5.76 -42.80 -5.59
N LYS A 195 5.53 -44.04 -5.15
CA LYS A 195 6.04 -44.68 -3.93
C LYS A 195 7.00 -43.83 -3.08
N GLN A 196 6.63 -43.62 -1.82
CA GLN A 196 7.36 -44.20 -0.68
C GLN A 196 8.88 -44.42 -0.92
N GLU A 197 9.70 -43.37 -0.91
CA GLU A 197 11.16 -43.52 -0.76
C GLU A 197 11.82 -42.21 -0.30
N GLN A 198 11.75 -41.91 0.99
CA GLN A 198 12.87 -41.34 1.77
C GLN A 198 12.54 -41.26 3.26
N ASN A 199 11.90 -42.32 3.77
CA ASN A 199 11.92 -42.65 5.20
C ASN A 199 13.05 -43.66 5.48
N ASN A 200 14.19 -43.52 4.79
CA ASN A 200 15.29 -44.49 4.75
C ASN A 200 16.66 -43.85 5.10
N SER A 201 16.65 -42.86 5.99
CA SER A 201 17.85 -42.45 6.75
C SER A 201 17.83 -42.98 8.18
N GLN A 202 17.04 -44.03 8.43
CA GLN A 202 17.08 -44.81 9.66
C GLN A 202 17.49 -46.25 9.29
N ILE A 203 18.60 -46.69 9.90
CA ILE A 203 19.05 -48.08 10.05
C ILE A 203 19.81 -48.66 8.85
N THR A 204 21.15 -48.53 8.90
CA THR A 204 22.20 -49.48 8.47
C THR A 204 23.51 -48.68 8.47
N SER A 205 24.46 -48.83 9.40
CA SER A 205 25.31 -49.99 9.70
C SER A 205 26.36 -49.57 10.76
N PRO A 206 27.25 -50.46 11.26
CA PRO A 206 27.03 -51.75 11.90
C PRO A 206 27.62 -51.79 13.33
N LEU A 207 27.12 -52.70 14.17
CA LEU A 207 27.75 -53.06 15.44
C LEU A 207 29.11 -53.72 15.16
N THR A 208 30.20 -52.97 15.32
CA THR A 208 31.54 -53.54 15.53
C THR A 208 31.62 -54.06 16.96
N TYR A 209 31.34 -55.34 17.14
CA TYR A 209 31.93 -56.13 18.23
C TYR A 209 33.30 -56.62 17.75
N GLY A 210 34.35 -56.00 18.28
CA GLY A 210 35.72 -56.54 18.25
C GLY A 210 36.01 -57.16 19.61
N TRP A 211 36.46 -58.42 19.57
CA TRP A 211 37.01 -59.20 20.67
C TRP A 211 38.34 -58.62 21.16
#